data_AF-A0A830E393-F1
#
_entry.id   AF-A0A830E393-F1
#
_cell.length_a   1.000
_cell.length_b   1.000
_cell.length_c   1.000
_cell.angle_alpha   90.00
_cell.angle_beta   90.00
_cell.angle_gamma   90.00
#
_symmetry.space_group_name_H-M   'P 1'
#
loop_
_entity.id
_entity.type
_entity.pdbx_description
1 polymer ?
#
loop_
_entity_poly.entity_id
_entity_poly.type
_entity_poly.pdbx_seq_one_letter_code
_entity_poly.pdbx_strand_id
1 'polypeptide(L)'
;MLTSMNLKESVSDLVFIIRVPIEGVEFAVNESAKLSKAWAKIATILNSLGNPWMLPRNYRRELVALASTYFSAGSDPGITFLALMNKYTSLLNQQIDFQTQALVAITVLSIMIGILSFLIILGVPSIVGVLGIALVPVIHYFQVEITKYDYKKPSIAGAITGTVGYAISYLSHLGIERTVIVTLLGFGVGFAVFYVPQLLRFARDYAGLGSRVLRSFGELLSSPSPESPRPITIIEKELMPLWDYAYSVGVRDFVERIVMVVSAFIDYVKRSIMTGLIYGPFITIGYAFMLFTVYVLASLNAGTALINVPMPITFNISNLSTALVVLAVSTAILTGKAMHSVGLGIVLMPIFLAPLIPLVW
;
A
#
# COMPACT_ATOMS: atom_id res chain seq x y z
N MET A 1 -16.44 -9.98 -6.96
CA MET A 1 -15.60 -8.93 -7.57
C MET A 1 -15.19 -7.97 -6.45
N LEU A 2 -13.98 -8.12 -5.91
CA LEU A 2 -13.55 -7.44 -4.68
C LEU A 2 -12.90 -6.09 -5.01
N THR A 3 -13.68 -5.01 -5.14
CA THR A 3 -13.16 -3.64 -5.30
C THR A 3 -12.10 -3.33 -4.24
N SER A 4 -11.00 -2.67 -4.62
CA SER A 4 -10.01 -2.11 -3.68
C SER A 4 -10.72 -1.43 -2.51
N MET A 5 -10.44 -1.85 -1.27
CA MET A 5 -11.19 -1.34 -0.12
C MET A 5 -10.87 0.14 0.09
N ASN A 6 -11.78 0.99 -0.38
CA ASN A 6 -11.68 2.43 -0.18
C ASN A 6 -12.00 2.72 1.29
N LEU A 7 -11.13 3.49 1.96
CA LEU A 7 -11.21 3.77 3.39
C LEU A 7 -12.58 4.35 3.80
N LYS A 8 -13.15 5.19 2.92
CA LYS A 8 -14.49 5.75 3.07
C LYS A 8 -15.60 4.68 3.02
N GLU A 9 -15.41 3.65 2.21
CA GLU A 9 -16.33 2.51 2.17
C GLU A 9 -16.22 1.64 3.44
N SER A 10 -15.00 1.39 3.93
CA SER A 10 -14.78 0.66 5.18
C SER A 10 -15.47 1.35 6.35
N VAL A 11 -15.37 2.68 6.43
CA VAL A 11 -16.02 3.49 7.46
C VAL A 11 -17.54 3.46 7.32
N SER A 12 -18.08 3.49 6.10
CA SER A 12 -19.53 3.31 5.91
C SER A 12 -20.02 1.93 6.34
N ASP A 13 -19.19 0.88 6.19
CA ASP A 13 -19.50 -0.45 6.71
C ASP A 13 -19.53 -0.44 8.25
N LEU A 14 -18.65 0.32 8.92
CA LEU A 14 -18.68 0.53 10.38
C LEU A 14 -19.98 1.20 10.83
N VAL A 15 -20.39 2.28 10.14
CA VAL A 15 -21.63 3.02 10.44
C VAL A 15 -22.84 2.10 10.36
N PHE A 16 -22.89 1.23 9.35
CA PHE A 16 -23.94 0.22 9.23
C PHE A 16 -23.95 -0.72 10.45
N ILE A 17 -22.81 -1.37 10.76
CA ILE A 17 -22.72 -2.36 11.85
C ILE A 17 -23.13 -1.77 13.20
N ILE A 18 -22.80 -0.50 13.43
CA ILE A 18 -23.08 0.21 14.68
C ILE A 18 -24.57 0.58 14.80
N ARG A 19 -25.18 1.05 13.71
CA ARG A 19 -26.56 1.60 13.73
C ARG A 19 -27.64 0.52 13.64
N VAL A 20 -27.44 -0.54 12.87
CA VAL A 20 -28.49 -1.54 12.61
C VAL A 20 -29.09 -2.15 13.88
N PRO A 21 -28.31 -2.53 14.90
CA PRO A 21 -28.87 -3.16 16.10
C PRO A 21 -29.82 -2.25 16.91
N ILE A 22 -29.80 -0.93 16.67
CA ILE A 22 -30.57 0.06 17.44
C ILE A 22 -31.66 0.70 16.58
N GLU A 23 -31.28 1.18 15.39
CA GLU A 23 -32.15 1.98 14.52
C GLU A 23 -32.84 1.13 13.43
N GLY A 24 -32.47 -0.15 13.33
CA GLY A 24 -32.98 -1.07 12.31
C GLY A 24 -32.27 -0.98 10.96
N VAL A 25 -32.58 -1.93 10.09
CA VAL A 25 -31.85 -2.16 8.83
C VAL A 25 -32.02 -0.99 7.86
N GLU A 26 -33.26 -0.54 7.62
CA GLU A 26 -33.56 0.49 6.61
C GLU A 26 -32.90 1.83 6.94
N PHE A 27 -32.96 2.25 8.20
CA PHE A 27 -32.34 3.49 8.64
C PHE A 27 -30.81 3.45 8.50
N ALA A 28 -30.20 2.37 8.96
CA ALA A 28 -28.75 2.20 8.88
C ALA A 28 -28.23 2.11 7.43
N VAL A 29 -28.99 1.50 6.51
CA VAL A 29 -28.66 1.48 5.07
C VAL A 29 -28.65 2.90 4.50
N ASN A 30 -29.65 3.73 4.82
CA ASN A 30 -29.77 5.09 4.30
C ASN A 30 -28.68 6.02 4.85
N GLU A 31 -28.29 5.89 6.11
CA GLU A 31 -27.16 6.65 6.67
C GLU A 31 -25.83 6.22 6.06
N SER A 32 -25.62 4.91 5.86
CA SER A 32 -24.41 4.39 5.22
C SER A 32 -24.32 4.81 3.74
N ALA A 33 -25.46 5.00 3.06
CA ALA A 33 -25.54 5.48 1.69
C ALA A 33 -25.07 6.94 1.51
N LYS A 34 -25.23 7.80 2.52
CA LYS A 34 -24.71 9.18 2.48
C LYS A 34 -23.18 9.21 2.41
N LEU A 35 -22.53 8.19 2.96
CA LEU A 35 -21.08 8.09 3.06
C LEU A 35 -20.45 7.29 1.91
N SER A 36 -21.17 6.40 1.24
CA SER A 36 -20.58 5.51 0.22
C SER A 36 -21.47 5.31 -0.98
N LYS A 37 -20.86 5.35 -2.17
CA LYS A 37 -21.52 5.04 -3.45
C LYS A 37 -22.01 3.60 -3.51
N ALA A 38 -21.28 2.68 -2.87
CA ALA A 38 -21.67 1.27 -2.85
C ALA A 38 -22.92 1.05 -1.99
N TRP A 39 -23.01 1.71 -0.85
CA TRP A 39 -24.21 1.71 -0.01
C TRP A 39 -25.37 2.48 -0.65
N ALA A 40 -25.10 3.55 -1.40
CA ALA A 40 -26.15 4.25 -2.16
C ALA A 40 -26.83 3.33 -3.18
N LYS A 41 -26.08 2.49 -3.90
CA LYS A 41 -26.65 1.48 -4.80
C LYS A 41 -27.50 0.46 -4.04
N ILE A 42 -27.03 0.02 -2.88
CA ILE A 42 -27.77 -0.92 -2.02
C ILE A 42 -29.07 -0.29 -1.52
N ALA A 43 -29.02 0.95 -1.03
CA ALA A 43 -30.18 1.71 -0.58
C ALA A 43 -31.21 1.88 -1.71
N THR A 44 -30.78 2.25 -2.92
CA THR A 44 -31.70 2.36 -4.06
C THR A 44 -32.41 1.06 -4.38
N ILE A 45 -31.69 -0.07 -4.36
CA ILE A 45 -32.28 -1.38 -4.67
C ILE A 45 -33.22 -1.81 -3.54
N LEU A 46 -32.79 -1.66 -2.29
CA LEU A 46 -33.53 -2.11 -1.12
C LEU A 46 -34.81 -1.29 -0.91
N ASN A 47 -34.76 0.03 -1.10
CA ASN A 47 -35.94 0.91 -1.04
C ASN A 47 -36.92 0.65 -2.21
N SER A 48 -36.42 0.17 -3.36
CA SER A 48 -37.27 -0.13 -4.52
C SER A 48 -37.92 -1.52 -4.51
N LEU A 49 -37.24 -2.53 -3.94
CA LEU A 49 -37.65 -3.94 -4.03
C LEU A 49 -38.03 -4.56 -2.68
N GLY A 50 -37.72 -3.91 -1.55
CA GLY A 50 -38.07 -4.37 -0.20
C GLY A 50 -37.45 -5.70 0.23
N ASN A 51 -36.53 -6.28 -0.56
CA ASN A 51 -35.95 -7.60 -0.28
C ASN A 51 -34.40 -7.60 -0.33
N PRO A 52 -33.72 -7.88 0.78
CA PRO A 52 -32.27 -8.01 0.87
C PRO A 52 -31.66 -9.06 -0.08
N TRP A 53 -32.41 -10.12 -0.41
CA TRP A 53 -31.91 -11.23 -1.23
C TRP A 53 -31.83 -10.91 -2.72
N MET A 54 -32.44 -9.81 -3.16
CA MET A 54 -32.35 -9.32 -4.54
C MET A 54 -31.10 -8.46 -4.80
N LEU A 55 -30.32 -8.16 -3.76
CA LEU A 55 -29.06 -7.45 -3.92
C LEU A 55 -28.02 -8.31 -4.69
N PRO A 56 -27.06 -7.69 -5.38
CA PRO A 56 -25.94 -8.41 -6.00
C PRO A 56 -25.20 -9.26 -4.94
N ARG A 57 -24.80 -10.49 -5.28
CA ARG A 57 -24.04 -11.38 -4.39
C ARG A 57 -22.69 -10.75 -4.04
N ASN A 58 -22.63 -10.08 -2.90
CA ASN A 58 -21.47 -9.36 -2.37
C ASN A 58 -21.53 -9.34 -0.84
N TYR A 59 -20.41 -9.05 -0.18
CA TYR A 59 -20.30 -8.95 1.28
C TYR A 59 -21.40 -8.09 1.93
N ARG A 60 -21.69 -6.90 1.39
CA ARG A 60 -22.69 -5.98 1.96
C ARG A 60 -24.11 -6.53 1.88
N ARG A 61 -24.42 -7.38 0.89
CA ARG A 61 -25.69 -8.13 0.87
C ARG A 61 -25.75 -9.09 2.04
N GLU A 62 -24.67 -9.82 2.31
CA GLU A 62 -24.65 -10.77 3.42
C GLU A 62 -24.79 -10.06 4.77
N LEU A 63 -24.16 -8.89 4.94
CA LEU A 63 -24.38 -8.04 6.11
C LEU A 63 -25.85 -7.64 6.27
N VAL A 64 -26.47 -7.13 5.21
CA VAL A 64 -27.88 -6.68 5.23
C VAL A 64 -28.82 -7.86 5.47
N ALA A 65 -28.60 -9.00 4.81
CA ALA A 65 -29.42 -10.19 4.96
C ALA A 65 -29.30 -10.81 6.36
N LEU A 66 -28.08 -10.83 6.91
CA LEU A 66 -27.84 -11.29 8.29
C LEU A 66 -28.56 -10.36 9.26
N ALA A 67 -28.39 -9.05 9.10
CA ALA A 67 -29.02 -8.07 9.97
C ALA A 67 -30.56 -8.10 9.89
N SER A 68 -31.14 -8.24 8.68
CA SER A 68 -32.59 -8.37 8.51
C SER A 68 -33.12 -9.63 9.18
N THR A 69 -32.37 -10.73 9.13
CA THR A 69 -32.76 -11.99 9.77
C THR A 69 -32.82 -11.84 11.29
N TYR A 70 -31.76 -11.32 11.92
CA TYR A 70 -31.71 -11.12 13.37
C TYR A 70 -32.73 -10.08 13.86
N PHE A 71 -32.93 -8.99 13.09
CA PHE A 71 -33.91 -7.96 13.42
C PHE A 71 -35.35 -8.48 13.30
N SER A 72 -35.67 -9.21 12.22
CA SER A 72 -36.99 -9.85 12.05
C SER A 72 -37.29 -10.93 13.09
N ALA A 73 -36.25 -11.60 13.61
CA ALA A 73 -36.35 -12.59 14.67
C ALA A 73 -36.51 -11.96 16.07
N GLY A 74 -36.51 -10.63 16.20
CA GLY A 74 -36.58 -9.94 17.49
C GLY A 74 -35.38 -10.24 18.40
N SER A 75 -34.22 -10.54 17.81
CA SER A 75 -33.02 -10.87 18.57
C SER A 75 -32.49 -9.67 19.35
N ASP A 76 -31.88 -9.94 20.51
CA ASP A 76 -31.25 -8.89 21.31
C ASP A 76 -30.23 -8.08 20.48
N PRO A 77 -30.19 -6.73 20.61
CA PRO A 77 -29.25 -5.88 19.91
C PRO A 77 -27.78 -6.30 20.07
N GLY A 78 -27.39 -6.84 21.23
CA GLY A 78 -26.02 -7.30 21.47
C GLY A 78 -25.66 -8.51 20.61
N ILE A 79 -26.58 -9.47 20.47
CA ILE A 79 -26.39 -10.67 19.65
C ILE A 79 -26.30 -10.29 18.17
N THR A 80 -27.19 -9.41 17.71
CA THR A 80 -27.20 -8.90 16.33
C THR A 80 -25.87 -8.18 16.02
N PHE A 81 -25.39 -7.36 16.94
CA PHE A 81 -24.11 -6.67 16.81
C PHE A 81 -22.93 -7.65 16.74
N LEU A 82 -22.86 -8.64 17.63
CA LEU A 82 -21.78 -9.62 17.65
C LEU A 82 -21.73 -10.46 16.37
N ALA A 83 -22.89 -10.83 15.81
CA ALA A 83 -22.96 -11.55 14.55
C ALA A 83 -22.43 -10.71 13.37
N LEU A 84 -22.79 -9.42 13.31
CA LEU A 84 -22.28 -8.48 12.32
C LEU A 84 -20.78 -8.22 12.49
N MET A 85 -20.32 -8.07 13.74
CA MET A 85 -18.90 -7.92 14.08
C MET A 85 -18.08 -9.11 13.62
N ASN A 86 -18.51 -10.34 13.93
CA ASN A 86 -17.80 -11.55 13.53
C ASN A 86 -17.66 -11.63 12.01
N LYS A 87 -18.72 -11.25 11.29
CA LYS A 87 -18.70 -11.20 9.83
C LYS A 87 -17.75 -10.11 9.30
N TYR A 88 -17.70 -8.96 9.95
CA TYR A 88 -16.78 -7.87 9.63
C TYR A 88 -15.32 -8.25 9.87
N THR A 89 -15.00 -8.77 11.05
CA THR A 89 -13.66 -9.25 11.39
C THR A 89 -13.19 -10.36 10.46
N SER A 90 -14.08 -11.29 10.07
CA SER A 90 -13.78 -12.32 9.07
C SER A 90 -13.40 -11.71 7.72
N LEU A 91 -14.11 -10.67 7.25
CA LEU A 91 -13.76 -9.97 6.02
C LEU A 91 -12.41 -9.24 6.14
N LEU A 92 -12.17 -8.52 7.24
CA LEU A 92 -10.91 -7.82 7.46
C LEU A 92 -9.71 -8.79 7.44
N ASN A 93 -9.84 -9.94 8.10
CA ASN A 93 -8.81 -10.99 8.08
C ASN A 93 -8.62 -11.56 6.67
N GLN A 94 -9.71 -11.88 5.98
CA GLN A 94 -9.65 -12.37 4.59
C GLN A 94 -8.93 -11.39 3.67
N GLN A 95 -9.13 -10.09 3.85
CA GLN A 95 -8.42 -9.07 3.07
C GLN A 95 -6.93 -9.01 3.39
N ILE A 96 -6.54 -9.15 4.67
CA ILE A 96 -5.12 -9.25 5.06
C ILE A 96 -4.50 -10.49 4.41
N ASP A 97 -5.20 -11.62 4.39
CA ASP A 97 -4.71 -12.84 3.76
C ASP A 97 -4.52 -12.65 2.26
N PHE A 98 -5.47 -12.03 1.56
CA PHE A 98 -5.32 -11.70 0.14
C PHE A 98 -4.17 -10.74 -0.12
N GLN A 99 -4.01 -9.70 0.71
CA GLN A 99 -2.88 -8.77 0.60
C GLN A 99 -1.55 -9.51 0.79
N THR A 100 -1.47 -10.40 1.78
CA THR A 100 -0.29 -11.20 2.09
C THR A 100 0.05 -12.13 0.93
N GLN A 101 -0.93 -12.88 0.42
CA GLN A 101 -0.76 -13.77 -0.73
C GLN A 101 -0.32 -13.01 -1.99
N ALA A 102 -0.92 -11.85 -2.26
CA ALA A 102 -0.54 -11.01 -3.39
C ALA A 102 0.91 -10.52 -3.26
N LEU A 103 1.31 -10.03 -2.08
CA LEU A 103 2.67 -9.58 -1.83
C LEU A 103 3.69 -10.73 -1.92
N VAL A 104 3.35 -11.93 -1.45
CA VAL A 104 4.18 -13.14 -1.61
C VAL A 104 4.31 -13.52 -3.08
N ALA A 105 3.22 -13.50 -3.86
CA ALA A 105 3.29 -13.78 -5.29
C ALA A 105 4.19 -12.77 -6.01
N ILE A 106 4.09 -11.50 -5.64
CA ILE A 106 4.91 -10.41 -6.20
C ILE A 106 6.38 -10.56 -5.82
N THR A 107 6.70 -10.97 -4.58
CA THR A 107 8.09 -11.20 -4.16
C THR A 107 8.68 -12.38 -4.94
N VAL A 108 7.96 -13.50 -5.07
CA VAL A 108 8.38 -14.65 -5.87
C VAL A 108 8.58 -14.27 -7.33
N LEU A 109 7.62 -13.57 -7.94
CA LEU A 109 7.74 -13.08 -9.32
C LEU A 109 8.94 -12.14 -9.50
N SER A 110 9.20 -11.27 -8.54
CA SER A 110 10.35 -10.35 -8.59
C SER A 110 11.68 -11.11 -8.49
N ILE A 111 11.75 -12.16 -7.66
CA ILE A 111 12.90 -13.06 -7.61
C ILE A 111 13.06 -13.80 -8.95
N MET A 112 11.98 -14.32 -9.53
CA MET A 112 12.01 -14.98 -10.83
C MET A 112 12.43 -14.02 -11.96
N ILE A 113 11.97 -12.76 -11.96
CA ILE A 113 12.42 -11.73 -12.91
C ILE A 113 13.91 -11.44 -12.71
N GLY A 114 14.39 -11.37 -11.47
CA GLY A 114 15.83 -11.24 -11.19
C GLY A 114 16.64 -12.40 -11.75
N ILE A 115 16.17 -13.64 -11.58
CA ILE A 115 16.81 -14.84 -12.16
C ILE A 115 16.69 -14.83 -13.68
N LEU A 116 15.54 -14.48 -14.26
CA LEU A 116 15.34 -14.43 -15.70
C LEU A 116 16.22 -13.34 -16.35
N SER A 117 16.51 -12.27 -15.60
CA SER A 117 17.46 -11.24 -16.01
C SER A 117 18.89 -11.79 -16.17
N PHE A 118 19.21 -12.96 -15.63
CA PHE A 118 20.45 -13.69 -15.97
C PHE A 118 20.49 -14.08 -17.45
N LEU A 119 19.36 -14.42 -18.06
CA LEU A 119 19.32 -14.73 -19.49
C LEU A 119 19.66 -13.52 -20.37
N ILE A 120 19.70 -12.30 -19.82
CA ILE A 120 20.21 -11.13 -20.53
C ILE A 120 21.70 -11.32 -20.87
N ILE A 121 22.45 -12.04 -20.03
CA ILE A 121 23.84 -12.45 -20.33
C ILE A 121 23.88 -13.33 -21.60
N LEU A 122 22.81 -14.08 -21.88
CA LEU A 122 22.66 -14.93 -23.08
C LEU A 122 21.97 -14.21 -24.25
N GLY A 123 21.79 -12.89 -24.20
CA GLY A 123 21.24 -12.08 -25.30
C GLY A 123 19.74 -11.78 -25.20
N VAL A 124 19.07 -12.08 -24.08
CA VAL A 124 17.68 -11.67 -23.86
C VAL A 124 17.60 -10.14 -23.71
N PRO A 125 16.60 -9.45 -24.30
CA PRO A 125 16.48 -8.00 -24.22
C PRO A 125 16.32 -7.47 -22.79
N SER A 126 16.95 -6.32 -22.49
CA SER A 126 16.89 -5.63 -21.19
C SER A 126 15.49 -5.18 -20.77
N ILE A 127 14.50 -5.25 -21.66
CA ILE A 127 13.09 -4.91 -21.41
C ILE A 127 12.46 -5.79 -20.31
N VAL A 128 13.02 -6.98 -20.05
CA VAL A 128 12.53 -7.92 -19.03
C VAL A 128 12.49 -7.28 -17.63
N GLY A 129 13.42 -6.37 -17.32
CA GLY A 129 13.41 -5.63 -16.05
C GLY A 129 12.22 -4.68 -15.88
N VAL A 130 11.59 -4.25 -16.97
CA VAL A 130 10.40 -3.37 -16.97
C VAL A 130 9.13 -4.13 -16.55
N LEU A 131 9.10 -5.46 -16.69
CA LEU A 131 7.97 -6.28 -16.24
C LEU A 131 7.67 -6.11 -14.75
N GLY A 132 8.68 -5.77 -13.95
CA GLY A 132 8.49 -5.41 -12.55
C GLY A 132 7.52 -4.23 -12.39
N ILE A 133 7.61 -3.19 -13.23
CA ILE A 133 6.73 -2.02 -13.15
C ILE A 133 5.27 -2.40 -13.45
N ALA A 134 5.03 -3.42 -14.28
CA ALA A 134 3.69 -3.91 -14.57
C ALA A 134 2.99 -4.55 -13.36
N LEU A 135 3.72 -4.88 -12.28
CA LEU A 135 3.14 -5.39 -11.03
C LEU A 135 2.63 -4.26 -10.10
N VAL A 136 2.98 -3.01 -10.36
CA VAL A 136 2.57 -1.84 -9.54
C VAL A 136 1.04 -1.69 -9.43
N PRO A 137 0.25 -1.81 -10.52
CA PRO A 137 -1.21 -1.77 -10.43
C PRO A 137 -1.79 -2.88 -9.55
N VAL A 138 -1.18 -4.07 -9.59
CA VAL A 138 -1.61 -5.22 -8.77
C VAL A 138 -1.37 -4.90 -7.29
N ILE A 139 -0.20 -4.39 -6.93
CA ILE A 139 0.07 -3.97 -5.54
C ILE A 139 -0.92 -2.88 -5.10
N HIS A 140 -1.19 -1.90 -5.97
CA HIS A 140 -2.11 -0.82 -5.63
C HIS A 140 -3.53 -1.30 -5.33
N TYR A 141 -3.99 -2.32 -6.05
CA TYR A 141 -5.32 -2.88 -5.89
C TYR A 141 -5.56 -3.50 -4.51
N PHE A 142 -4.55 -4.16 -3.95
CA PHE A 142 -4.64 -4.87 -2.66
C PHE A 142 -4.18 -4.05 -1.45
N GLN A 143 -3.65 -2.85 -1.68
CA GLN A 143 -3.23 -1.96 -0.61
C GLN A 143 -4.32 -0.96 -0.25
N VAL A 144 -4.48 -0.70 1.05
CA VAL A 144 -5.32 0.38 1.54
C VAL A 144 -4.67 1.72 1.16
N GLU A 145 -5.45 2.65 0.61
CA GLU A 145 -4.96 4.01 0.38
C GLU A 145 -5.02 4.77 1.70
N ILE A 146 -3.89 4.81 2.38
CA ILE A 146 -3.78 5.37 3.72
C ILE A 146 -3.47 6.88 3.68
N THR A 147 -2.80 7.36 2.64
CA THR A 147 -2.46 8.78 2.46
C THR A 147 -2.44 9.25 1.03
N LYS A 148 -2.80 10.52 0.87
CA LYS A 148 -2.54 11.30 -0.34
C LYS A 148 -1.21 12.02 -0.18
N TYR A 149 -0.15 11.46 -0.74
CA TYR A 149 1.15 12.12 -0.81
C TYR A 149 1.12 13.28 -1.82
N ASP A 150 1.74 14.42 -1.47
CA ASP A 150 1.97 15.48 -2.45
C ASP A 150 3.26 15.19 -3.23
N TYR A 151 3.09 14.67 -4.44
CA TYR A 151 4.19 14.39 -5.34
C TYR A 151 4.66 15.61 -6.14
N LYS A 152 3.94 16.74 -6.14
CA LYS A 152 4.29 17.87 -7.03
C LYS A 152 5.63 18.48 -6.68
N LYS A 153 5.83 18.87 -5.42
CA LYS A 153 7.09 19.51 -4.97
C LYS A 153 8.29 18.55 -5.05
N PRO A 154 8.20 17.29 -4.57
CA PRO A 154 9.28 16.32 -4.76
C PRO A 154 9.64 16.07 -6.22
N SER A 155 8.66 15.96 -7.12
CA SER A 155 8.91 15.72 -8.55
C SER A 155 9.61 16.91 -9.22
N ILE A 156 9.23 18.15 -8.88
CA ILE A 156 9.91 19.35 -9.41
C ILE A 156 11.36 19.38 -8.92
N ALA A 157 11.59 19.14 -7.63
CA ALA A 157 12.94 19.11 -7.07
C ALA A 157 13.79 18.01 -7.70
N GLY A 158 13.25 16.80 -7.85
CA GLY A 158 13.92 15.69 -8.53
C GLY A 158 14.23 16.01 -9.99
N ALA A 159 13.31 16.64 -10.73
CA ALA A 159 13.55 17.04 -12.11
C ALA A 159 14.69 18.07 -12.22
N ILE A 160 14.73 19.08 -11.33
CA ILE A 160 15.80 20.08 -11.29
C ILE A 160 17.15 19.41 -11.03
N THR A 161 17.26 18.59 -9.99
CA THR A 161 18.52 17.91 -9.64
C THR A 161 18.93 16.87 -10.68
N GLY A 162 17.99 16.18 -11.31
CA GLY A 162 18.25 15.29 -12.43
C GLY A 162 18.82 16.04 -13.64
N THR A 163 18.25 17.21 -13.97
CA THR A 163 18.73 18.05 -15.08
C THR A 163 20.13 18.60 -14.81
N VAL A 164 20.42 18.98 -13.55
CA VAL A 164 21.77 19.36 -13.12
C VAL A 164 22.74 18.18 -13.25
N GLY A 165 22.33 16.98 -12.83
CA GLY A 165 23.12 15.76 -13.01
C GLY A 165 23.45 15.48 -14.48
N TYR A 166 22.45 15.58 -15.37
CA TYR A 166 22.64 15.46 -16.81
C TYR A 166 23.62 16.49 -17.35
N ALA A 167 23.47 17.77 -16.98
CA ALA A 167 24.36 18.85 -17.44
C ALA A 167 25.81 18.62 -17.00
N ILE A 168 26.04 18.22 -15.74
CA ILE A 168 27.39 17.90 -15.22
C ILE A 168 27.99 16.72 -15.98
N SER A 169 27.22 15.66 -16.22
CA SER A 169 27.68 14.49 -16.96
C SER A 169 28.02 14.80 -18.41
N TYR A 170 27.18 15.61 -19.07
CA TYR A 170 27.41 16.06 -20.45
C TYR A 170 28.68 16.92 -20.56
N LEU A 171 28.86 17.89 -19.64
CA LEU A 171 30.03 18.76 -19.58
C LEU A 171 31.32 17.99 -19.28
N SER A 172 31.24 16.91 -18.49
CA SER A 172 32.38 16.06 -18.14
C SER A 172 32.67 14.98 -19.20
N HIS A 173 31.98 15.01 -20.35
CA HIS A 173 32.09 14.03 -21.44
C HIS A 173 31.93 12.57 -20.96
N LEU A 174 31.05 12.35 -19.99
CA LEU A 174 30.74 10.99 -19.54
C LEU A 174 29.97 10.24 -20.64
N GLY A 175 30.33 8.98 -20.87
CA GLY A 175 29.58 8.11 -21.77
C GLY A 175 28.10 8.03 -21.41
N ILE A 176 27.27 7.58 -22.37
CA ILE A 176 25.80 7.57 -22.27
C ILE A 176 25.34 6.88 -20.97
N GLU A 177 25.91 5.74 -20.64
CA GLU A 177 25.53 4.95 -19.44
C GLU A 177 25.81 5.69 -18.12
N ARG A 178 26.98 6.31 -18.01
CA ARG A 178 27.37 7.12 -16.84
C ARG A 178 26.44 8.32 -16.68
N THR A 179 26.07 8.96 -17.78
CA THR A 179 25.13 10.08 -17.80
C THR A 179 23.75 9.67 -17.28
N VAL A 180 23.24 8.50 -17.69
CA VAL A 180 21.95 7.98 -17.21
C VAL A 180 21.98 7.73 -15.70
N ILE A 181 23.03 7.08 -15.19
CA ILE A 181 23.17 6.78 -13.76
C ILE A 181 23.23 8.07 -12.93
N VAL A 182 24.07 9.03 -13.30
CA VAL A 182 24.22 10.30 -12.57
C VAL A 182 22.92 11.12 -12.60
N THR A 183 22.21 11.11 -13.73
CA THR A 183 20.90 11.79 -13.86
C THR A 183 19.86 11.16 -12.93
N LEU A 184 19.77 9.83 -12.88
CA LEU A 184 18.82 9.12 -12.02
C LEU A 184 19.16 9.24 -10.53
N LEU A 185 20.46 9.21 -10.18
CA LEU A 185 20.94 9.50 -8.83
C LEU A 185 20.55 10.92 -8.41
N GLY A 186 20.83 11.91 -9.26
CA GLY A 186 20.43 13.31 -9.05
C GLY A 186 18.92 13.44 -8.83
N PHE A 187 18.12 12.78 -9.67
CA PHE A 187 16.66 12.78 -9.54
C PHE A 187 16.19 12.21 -8.21
N GLY A 188 16.65 11.01 -7.84
CA GLY A 188 16.26 10.35 -6.59
C GLY A 188 16.65 11.15 -5.35
N VAL A 189 17.85 11.74 -5.33
CA VAL A 189 18.33 12.58 -4.22
C VAL A 189 17.50 13.86 -4.09
N GLY A 190 17.26 14.59 -5.18
CA GLY A 190 16.44 15.82 -5.13
C GLY A 190 14.99 15.56 -4.76
N PHE A 191 14.43 14.44 -5.21
CA PHE A 191 13.10 14.00 -4.80
C PHE A 191 13.05 13.72 -3.29
N ALA A 192 14.07 13.06 -2.75
CA ALA A 192 14.16 12.70 -1.34
C ALA A 192 14.13 13.92 -0.40
N VAL A 193 14.73 15.05 -0.78
CA VAL A 193 14.78 16.28 0.04
C VAL A 193 13.39 16.72 0.51
N PHE A 194 12.40 16.70 -0.37
CA PHE A 194 11.04 17.13 -0.03
C PHE A 194 10.10 15.98 0.33
N TYR A 195 10.42 14.75 -0.09
CA TYR A 195 9.58 13.59 0.20
C TYR A 195 9.87 12.97 1.57
N VAL A 196 11.13 12.84 1.98
CA VAL A 196 11.53 12.22 3.25
C VAL A 196 10.91 12.93 4.46
N PRO A 197 10.89 14.27 4.56
CA PRO A 197 10.21 14.95 5.66
C PRO A 197 8.71 14.66 5.75
N GLN A 198 8.03 14.53 4.59
CA GLN A 198 6.61 14.18 4.54
C GLN A 198 6.40 12.73 5.02
N LEU A 199 7.25 11.81 4.57
CA LEU A 199 7.21 10.41 4.97
C LEU A 199 7.46 10.24 6.48
N LEU A 200 8.41 10.97 7.06
CA LEU A 200 8.71 10.91 8.49
C LEU A 200 7.57 11.42 9.35
N ARG A 201 6.94 12.54 8.94
CA ARG A 201 5.72 13.05 9.59
C ARG A 201 4.61 12.01 9.53
N PHE A 202 4.37 11.44 8.35
CA PHE A 202 3.42 10.36 8.16
C PHE A 202 3.71 9.17 9.08
N ALA A 203 4.92 8.61 9.08
CA ALA A 203 5.26 7.47 9.90
C ALA A 203 5.04 7.75 11.40
N ARG A 204 5.40 8.95 11.87
CA ARG A 204 5.13 9.40 13.24
C ARG A 204 3.64 9.49 13.54
N ASP A 205 2.87 10.09 12.65
CA ASP A 205 1.43 10.29 12.82
C ASP A 205 0.70 8.94 12.86
N TYR A 206 1.14 7.97 12.06
CA TYR A 206 0.56 6.62 12.01
C TYR A 206 0.97 5.71 13.18
N ALA A 207 2.21 5.80 13.65
CA ALA A 207 2.66 5.04 14.82
C ALA A 207 1.80 5.32 16.07
N GLY A 208 1.33 6.57 16.22
CA GLY A 208 0.44 6.98 17.31
C GLY A 208 -1.06 6.88 17.03
N LEU A 209 -1.48 6.47 15.82
CA LEU A 209 -2.89 6.50 15.40
C LEU A 209 -3.79 5.66 16.31
N GLY A 210 -3.40 4.41 16.55
CA GLY A 210 -4.25 3.50 17.32
C GLY A 210 -4.46 3.94 18.76
N SER A 211 -3.43 4.44 19.43
CA SER A 211 -3.57 4.95 20.80
C SER A 211 -4.39 6.24 20.86
N ARG A 212 -4.23 7.16 19.89
CA ARG A 212 -5.02 8.39 19.85
C ARG A 212 -6.51 8.12 19.61
N VAL A 213 -6.83 7.32 18.60
CA VAL A 213 -8.22 6.99 18.24
C VAL A 213 -8.90 6.20 19.36
N LEU A 214 -8.27 5.12 19.84
CA LEU A 214 -8.87 4.31 20.91
C LEU A 214 -9.02 5.09 22.21
N ARG A 215 -8.09 6.00 22.51
CA ARG A 215 -8.23 6.90 23.65
C ARG A 215 -9.40 7.85 23.49
N SER A 216 -9.58 8.53 22.35
CA SER A 216 -10.72 9.45 22.14
C SER A 216 -12.08 8.74 22.21
N PHE A 217 -12.17 7.50 21.73
CA PHE A 217 -13.39 6.71 21.86
C PHE A 217 -13.56 6.11 23.27
N GLY A 218 -12.47 5.77 23.96
CA GLY A 218 -12.51 5.30 25.36
C GLY A 218 -12.80 6.41 26.37
N GLU A 219 -12.43 7.65 26.07
CA GLU A 219 -12.77 8.83 26.87
C GLU A 219 -14.29 9.06 26.91
N LEU A 220 -15.05 8.64 25.88
CA LEU A 220 -16.52 8.66 25.91
C LEU A 220 -17.11 7.80 27.04
N LEU A 221 -16.39 6.77 27.50
CA LEU A 221 -16.84 5.89 28.58
C LEU A 221 -16.43 6.37 29.98
N SER A 222 -15.40 7.22 30.05
CA SER A 222 -14.63 7.44 31.28
C SER A 222 -14.45 8.92 31.66
N SER A 223 -14.61 9.83 30.71
CA SER A 223 -14.41 11.27 30.91
C SER A 223 -15.74 12.03 30.82
N PRO A 224 -16.02 12.96 31.75
CA PRO A 224 -17.18 13.85 31.67
C PRO A 224 -17.10 14.89 30.53
N SER A 225 -15.90 15.12 29.98
CA SER A 225 -15.69 15.98 28.80
C SER A 225 -14.71 15.29 27.84
N PRO A 226 -15.19 14.38 26.98
CA PRO A 226 -14.34 13.60 26.08
C PRO A 226 -13.81 14.46 24.92
N GLU A 227 -12.54 14.28 24.54
CA GLU A 227 -11.97 14.96 23.37
C GLU A 227 -12.25 14.19 22.06
N SER A 228 -12.67 14.92 21.03
CA SER A 228 -12.87 14.39 19.68
C SER A 228 -11.54 13.97 19.02
N PRO A 229 -11.54 12.92 18.17
CA PRO A 229 -10.37 12.57 17.36
C PRO A 229 -9.87 13.78 16.56
N ARG A 230 -8.60 14.12 16.69
CA ARG A 230 -8.00 15.21 15.91
C ARG A 230 -7.78 14.73 14.47
N PRO A 231 -8.19 15.48 13.42
CA PRO A 231 -8.09 15.06 12.03
C PRO A 231 -6.66 15.20 11.49
N ILE A 232 -5.70 14.50 12.09
CA ILE A 232 -4.29 14.48 11.67
C ILE A 232 -4.13 13.54 10.46
N THR A 233 -4.82 12.40 10.50
CA THR A 233 -4.84 11.40 9.43
C THR A 233 -6.20 11.32 8.73
N ILE A 234 -6.22 10.74 7.53
CA ILE A 234 -7.48 10.48 6.79
C ILE A 234 -8.41 9.58 7.61
N ILE A 235 -7.84 8.60 8.32
CA ILE A 235 -8.60 7.68 9.18
C ILE A 235 -9.30 8.44 10.31
N GLU A 236 -8.58 9.28 11.05
CA GLU A 236 -9.18 10.07 12.13
C GLU A 236 -10.30 10.97 11.59
N LYS A 237 -10.08 11.63 10.44
CA LYS A 237 -11.10 12.46 9.80
C LYS A 237 -12.36 11.68 9.41
N GLU A 238 -12.19 10.49 8.84
CA GLU A 238 -13.34 9.65 8.44
C GLU A 238 -14.04 9.03 9.67
N LEU A 239 -13.36 8.90 10.82
CA LEU A 239 -13.97 8.41 12.07
C LEU A 239 -14.68 9.51 12.88
N MET A 240 -14.47 10.80 12.60
CA MET A 240 -15.15 11.90 13.34
C MET A 240 -16.68 11.78 13.34
N PRO A 241 -17.37 11.51 12.21
CA PRO A 241 -18.82 11.37 12.21
C PRO A 241 -19.34 10.23 13.11
N LEU A 242 -18.54 9.16 13.25
CA LEU A 242 -18.84 8.05 14.16
C LEU A 242 -18.67 8.46 15.62
N TRP A 243 -17.65 9.27 15.93
CA TRP A 243 -17.42 9.80 17.26
C TRP A 243 -18.51 10.79 17.67
N ASP A 244 -18.88 11.73 16.80
CA ASP A 244 -19.96 12.71 17.06
C ASP A 244 -21.29 12.00 17.34
N TYR A 245 -21.56 10.91 16.61
CA TYR A 245 -22.73 10.08 16.83
C TYR A 245 -22.66 9.35 18.19
N ALA A 246 -21.53 8.75 18.52
CA ALA A 246 -21.30 8.10 19.82
C ALA A 246 -21.54 9.07 21.00
N TYR A 247 -21.02 10.29 20.88
CA TYR A 247 -21.20 11.36 21.85
C TYR A 247 -22.68 11.77 21.98
N SER A 248 -23.39 11.90 20.86
CA SER A 248 -24.81 12.30 20.86
C SER A 248 -25.74 11.27 21.52
N VAL A 249 -25.42 9.98 21.41
CA VAL A 249 -26.25 8.89 21.96
C VAL A 249 -26.03 8.74 23.47
N GLY A 250 -24.79 8.87 23.95
CA GLY A 250 -24.49 8.88 25.39
C GLY A 250 -24.75 7.57 26.15
N VAL A 251 -25.11 6.48 25.46
CA VAL A 251 -25.37 5.17 26.07
C VAL A 251 -24.06 4.37 26.18
N ARG A 252 -23.72 3.92 27.40
CA ARG A 252 -22.48 3.18 27.67
C ARG A 252 -22.30 1.94 26.79
N ASP A 253 -23.29 1.05 26.77
CA ASP A 253 -23.24 -0.19 26.00
C ASP A 253 -23.06 0.06 24.49
N PHE A 254 -23.57 1.19 24.01
CA PHE A 254 -23.42 1.60 22.62
C PHE A 254 -22.00 2.07 22.32
N VAL A 255 -21.42 2.90 23.20
CA VAL A 255 -20.04 3.35 23.08
C VAL A 255 -19.07 2.18 23.16
N GLU A 256 -19.29 1.20 24.03
CA GLU A 256 -18.48 -0.02 24.12
C GLU A 256 -18.49 -0.81 22.79
N ARG A 257 -19.65 -0.90 22.13
CA ARG A 257 -19.76 -1.49 20.77
C ARG A 257 -18.95 -0.73 19.74
N ILE A 258 -19.04 0.60 19.72
CA ILE A 258 -18.26 1.44 18.81
C ILE A 258 -16.76 1.22 19.02
N VAL A 259 -16.30 1.22 20.26
CA VAL A 259 -14.89 0.97 20.60
C VAL A 259 -14.43 -0.39 20.05
N MET A 260 -15.25 -1.44 20.17
CA MET A 260 -14.92 -2.75 19.60
C MET A 260 -14.75 -2.70 18.07
N VAL A 261 -15.67 -2.05 17.33
CA VAL A 261 -15.58 -2.05 15.85
C VAL A 261 -14.40 -1.19 15.39
N VAL A 262 -14.20 -0.03 16.02
CA VAL A 262 -13.08 0.87 15.74
C VAL A 262 -11.76 0.17 16.06
N SER A 263 -11.65 -0.58 17.15
CA SER A 263 -10.44 -1.36 17.46
C SER A 263 -10.12 -2.40 16.39
N ALA A 264 -11.11 -3.19 15.97
CA ALA A 264 -10.91 -4.18 14.91
C ALA A 264 -10.42 -3.53 13.61
N PHE A 265 -10.98 -2.38 13.24
CA PHE A 265 -10.56 -1.62 12.06
C PHE A 265 -9.13 -1.07 12.19
N ILE A 266 -8.78 -0.48 13.34
CA ILE A 266 -7.44 0.05 13.60
C ILE A 266 -6.39 -1.06 13.58
N ASP A 267 -6.70 -2.22 14.15
CA ASP A 267 -5.81 -3.38 14.13
C ASP A 267 -5.61 -3.92 12.70
N TYR A 268 -6.67 -3.93 11.88
CA TYR A 268 -6.57 -4.24 10.47
C TYR A 268 -5.62 -3.28 9.74
N VAL A 269 -5.76 -1.96 9.95
CA VAL A 269 -4.87 -0.96 9.34
C VAL A 269 -3.42 -1.19 9.74
N LYS A 270 -3.15 -1.39 11.04
CA LYS A 270 -1.80 -1.66 11.54
C LYS A 270 -1.19 -2.91 10.90
N ARG A 271 -1.97 -4.00 10.83
CA ARG A 271 -1.53 -5.26 10.22
C ARG A 271 -1.26 -5.08 8.72
N SER A 272 -2.14 -4.39 7.99
CA SER A 272 -1.97 -4.11 6.57
C SER A 272 -0.67 -3.35 6.28
N ILE A 273 -0.36 -2.32 7.08
CA ILE A 273 0.90 -1.56 6.98
C ILE A 273 2.10 -2.47 7.28
N MET A 274 2.03 -3.22 8.38
CA MET A 274 3.11 -4.10 8.80
C MET A 274 3.42 -5.17 7.75
N THR A 275 2.40 -5.78 7.17
CA THR A 275 2.57 -6.73 6.05
C THR A 275 3.32 -6.06 4.90
N GLY A 276 2.94 -4.86 4.48
CA GLY A 276 3.66 -4.13 3.42
C GLY A 276 5.13 -3.86 3.76
N LEU A 277 5.42 -3.44 4.99
CA LEU A 277 6.78 -3.19 5.48
C LEU A 277 7.64 -4.45 5.60
N ILE A 278 7.05 -5.57 5.99
CA ILE A 278 7.76 -6.85 6.12
C ILE A 278 8.10 -7.43 4.76
N TYR A 279 7.15 -7.47 3.82
CA TYR A 279 7.35 -8.10 2.51
C TYR A 279 8.09 -7.22 1.51
N GLY A 280 8.01 -5.89 1.63
CA GLY A 280 8.65 -4.94 0.72
C GLY A 280 10.16 -5.19 0.51
N PRO A 281 10.98 -5.34 1.56
CA PRO A 281 12.41 -5.64 1.43
C PRO A 281 12.69 -6.96 0.69
N PHE A 282 11.86 -7.99 0.83
CA PHE A 282 12.13 -9.28 0.18
C PHE A 282 12.05 -9.21 -1.35
N ILE A 283 11.37 -8.20 -1.92
CA ILE A 283 11.36 -7.94 -3.37
C ILE A 283 12.77 -7.66 -3.90
N THR A 284 13.66 -7.10 -3.07
CA THR A 284 15.02 -6.71 -3.48
C THR A 284 15.96 -7.88 -3.66
N ILE A 285 15.60 -9.07 -3.17
CA ILE A 285 16.46 -10.26 -3.18
C ILE A 285 16.84 -10.64 -4.61
N GLY A 286 15.88 -10.61 -5.54
CA GLY A 286 16.15 -10.91 -6.95
C GLY A 286 17.20 -9.99 -7.57
N TYR A 287 17.15 -8.69 -7.24
CA TYR A 287 18.14 -7.71 -7.68
C TYR A 287 19.51 -7.93 -7.02
N ALA A 288 19.54 -8.21 -5.72
CA ALA A 288 20.77 -8.47 -4.99
C ALA A 288 21.53 -9.70 -5.52
N PHE A 289 20.80 -10.78 -5.84
CA PHE A 289 21.38 -11.95 -6.50
C PHE A 289 21.97 -11.60 -7.87
N MET A 290 21.24 -10.86 -8.69
CA MET A 290 21.73 -10.46 -10.02
C MET A 290 22.97 -9.56 -9.92
N LEU A 291 22.99 -8.59 -8.98
CA LEU A 291 24.16 -7.78 -8.69
C LEU A 291 25.37 -8.65 -8.33
N PHE A 292 25.20 -9.56 -7.36
CA PHE A 292 26.27 -10.46 -6.94
C PHE A 292 26.83 -11.27 -8.12
N THR A 293 25.94 -11.83 -8.94
CA THR A 293 26.32 -12.60 -10.12
C THR A 293 27.10 -11.75 -11.12
N VAL A 294 26.65 -10.53 -11.44
CA VAL A 294 27.38 -9.65 -12.37
C VAL A 294 28.75 -9.28 -11.82
N TYR A 295 28.89 -9.03 -10.52
CA TYR A 295 30.20 -8.77 -9.91
C TYR A 295 31.15 -9.95 -10.04
N VAL A 296 30.67 -11.19 -9.82
CA VAL A 296 31.48 -12.40 -10.01
C VAL A 296 31.85 -12.59 -11.48
N LEU A 297 30.92 -12.36 -12.41
CA LEU A 297 31.23 -12.48 -13.84
C LEU A 297 32.22 -11.41 -14.31
N ALA A 298 32.06 -10.17 -13.84
CA ALA A 298 32.97 -9.07 -14.16
C ALA A 298 34.39 -9.35 -13.65
N SER A 299 34.53 -9.90 -12.43
CA SER A 299 35.84 -10.26 -11.87
C SER A 299 36.50 -11.42 -12.62
N LEU A 300 35.73 -12.43 -13.04
CA LEU A 300 36.22 -13.53 -13.86
C LEU A 300 36.68 -13.04 -15.25
N ASN A 301 35.90 -12.18 -15.90
CA ASN A 301 36.27 -11.60 -17.20
C ASN A 301 37.51 -10.71 -17.12
N ALA A 302 37.66 -9.92 -16.05
CA ALA A 302 38.88 -9.15 -15.81
C ALA A 302 40.09 -10.06 -15.58
N GLY A 303 39.93 -11.15 -14.84
CA GLY A 303 40.98 -12.15 -14.62
C GLY A 303 41.42 -12.88 -15.90
N THR A 304 40.48 -13.23 -16.79
CA THR A 304 40.82 -13.92 -18.04
C THR A 304 41.46 -12.98 -19.08
N ALA A 305 41.04 -11.71 -19.12
CA ALA A 305 41.68 -10.68 -19.95
C ALA A 305 43.15 -10.46 -19.57
N LEU A 306 43.50 -10.55 -18.29
CA LEU A 306 44.89 -10.43 -17.81
C LEU A 306 45.78 -11.63 -18.21
N ILE A 307 45.18 -12.80 -18.45
CA ILE A 307 45.90 -14.06 -18.74
C ILE A 307 45.76 -14.43 -20.24
N ASN A 308 45.06 -13.62 -21.05
CA ASN A 308 44.81 -13.86 -22.48
C ASN A 308 44.17 -15.23 -22.77
N VAL A 309 43.35 -15.74 -21.84
CA VAL A 309 42.64 -17.00 -22.01
C VAL A 309 41.28 -16.71 -22.67
N PRO A 310 40.99 -17.26 -23.86
CA PRO A 310 39.69 -17.06 -24.50
C PRO A 310 38.58 -17.71 -23.67
N MET A 311 37.64 -16.89 -23.21
CA MET A 311 36.42 -17.38 -22.55
C MET A 311 35.45 -17.95 -23.59
N PRO A 312 34.78 -19.09 -23.32
CA PRO A 312 33.79 -19.66 -24.23
C PRO A 312 32.57 -18.75 -24.49
N ILE A 313 32.34 -17.77 -23.62
CA ILE A 313 31.21 -16.83 -23.67
C ILE A 313 31.78 -15.41 -23.72
N THR A 314 31.42 -14.64 -24.75
CA THR A 314 31.75 -13.21 -24.86
C THR A 314 30.71 -12.39 -24.11
N PHE A 315 31.15 -11.67 -23.09
CA PHE A 315 30.27 -10.84 -22.26
C PHE A 315 30.16 -9.43 -22.84
N ASN A 316 28.93 -9.02 -23.18
CA ASN A 316 28.66 -7.64 -23.54
C ASN A 316 28.36 -6.80 -22.27
N ILE A 317 29.38 -6.10 -21.78
CA ILE A 317 29.33 -5.32 -20.53
C ILE A 317 28.31 -4.17 -20.62
N SER A 318 28.13 -3.53 -21.79
CA SER A 318 27.18 -2.41 -21.96
C SER A 318 25.71 -2.84 -21.90
N ASN A 319 25.40 -4.07 -22.35
CA ASN A 319 24.06 -4.62 -22.23
C ASN A 319 23.74 -5.03 -20.78
N LEU A 320 24.77 -5.43 -20.02
CA LEU A 320 24.64 -5.80 -18.60
C LEU A 320 24.41 -4.58 -17.71
N SER A 321 25.16 -3.49 -17.91
CA SER A 321 24.97 -2.24 -17.17
C SER A 321 23.58 -1.64 -17.42
N THR A 322 23.13 -1.59 -18.68
CA THR A 322 21.81 -1.07 -19.05
C THR A 322 20.68 -1.90 -18.42
N ALA A 323 20.80 -3.22 -18.42
CA ALA A 323 19.82 -4.10 -17.79
C ALA A 323 19.76 -3.94 -16.27
N LEU A 324 20.92 -3.79 -15.62
CA LEU A 324 21.01 -3.57 -14.19
C LEU A 324 20.42 -2.22 -13.76
N VAL A 325 20.56 -1.17 -14.57
CA VAL A 325 19.92 0.13 -14.32
C VAL A 325 18.40 0.00 -14.37
N VAL A 326 17.87 -0.65 -15.39
CA VAL A 326 16.41 -0.88 -15.53
C VAL A 326 15.86 -1.70 -14.36
N LEU A 327 16.58 -2.77 -13.98
CA LEU A 327 16.18 -3.64 -12.86
C LEU A 327 16.29 -2.92 -11.50
N ALA A 328 17.29 -2.06 -11.32
CA ALA A 328 17.45 -1.24 -10.13
C ALA A 328 16.25 -0.29 -9.95
N VAL A 329 15.85 0.40 -11.02
CA VAL A 329 14.71 1.33 -11.00
C VAL A 329 13.39 0.58 -10.76
N SER A 330 13.16 -0.55 -11.44
CA SER A 330 11.92 -1.30 -11.29
C SER A 330 11.80 -1.93 -9.90
N THR A 331 12.89 -2.48 -9.36
CA THR A 331 12.95 -3.04 -8.00
C THR A 331 12.72 -1.94 -6.96
N ALA A 332 13.35 -0.78 -7.12
CA ALA A 332 13.16 0.35 -6.20
C ALA A 332 11.70 0.78 -6.13
N ILE A 333 11.06 0.99 -7.29
CA ILE A 333 9.65 1.39 -7.39
C ILE A 333 8.73 0.31 -6.80
N LEU A 334 8.99 -0.97 -7.08
CA LEU A 334 8.21 -2.08 -6.56
C LEU A 334 8.33 -2.21 -5.04
N THR A 335 9.55 -2.16 -4.52
CA THR A 335 9.82 -2.20 -3.07
C THR A 335 9.13 -1.04 -2.37
N GLY A 336 9.28 0.18 -2.88
CA GLY A 336 8.61 1.34 -2.33
C GLY A 336 7.09 1.21 -2.35
N LYS A 337 6.52 0.78 -3.48
CA LYS A 337 5.08 0.56 -3.60
C LYS A 337 4.60 -0.51 -2.64
N ALA A 338 5.31 -1.64 -2.50
CA ALA A 338 4.98 -2.69 -1.53
C ALA A 338 5.02 -2.17 -0.08
N MET A 339 5.95 -1.25 0.22
CA MET A 339 6.04 -0.50 1.48
C MET A 339 5.09 0.73 1.54
N HIS A 340 3.94 0.68 0.87
CA HIS A 340 2.88 1.71 0.84
C HIS A 340 3.03 2.92 -0.10
N SER A 341 4.17 3.20 -0.72
CA SER A 341 4.30 4.41 -1.57
C SER A 341 5.28 4.32 -2.72
N VAL A 342 4.84 4.71 -3.91
CA VAL A 342 5.71 4.87 -5.09
C VAL A 342 6.83 5.90 -4.82
N GLY A 343 6.53 6.96 -4.07
CA GLY A 343 7.53 7.97 -3.72
C GLY A 343 8.66 7.43 -2.86
N LEU A 344 8.36 6.46 -1.99
CA LEU A 344 9.40 5.75 -1.24
C LEU A 344 10.33 5.00 -2.19
N GLY A 345 9.79 4.40 -3.25
CA GLY A 345 10.59 3.72 -4.25
C GLY A 345 11.51 4.65 -5.02
N ILE A 346 11.04 5.86 -5.34
CA ILE A 346 11.86 6.91 -5.96
C ILE A 346 13.00 7.33 -5.04
N VAL A 347 12.75 7.46 -3.74
CA VAL A 347 13.79 7.78 -2.74
C VAL A 347 14.80 6.64 -2.57
N LEU A 348 14.39 5.39 -2.78
CA LEU A 348 15.29 4.24 -2.69
C LEU A 348 16.14 4.06 -3.96
N MET A 349 15.76 4.65 -5.11
CA MET A 349 16.51 4.50 -6.36
C MET A 349 18.03 4.73 -6.23
N PRO A 350 18.52 5.77 -5.51
CA PRO A 350 19.96 5.96 -5.34
C PRO A 350 20.66 4.80 -4.64
N ILE A 351 19.99 4.13 -3.69
CA ILE A 351 20.56 2.98 -2.97
C ILE A 351 20.71 1.79 -3.92
N PHE A 352 19.75 1.58 -4.83
CA PHE A 352 19.84 0.51 -5.82
C PHE A 352 20.82 0.84 -6.95
N LEU A 353 21.03 2.11 -7.29
CA LEU A 353 21.95 2.50 -8.35
C LEU A 353 23.41 2.61 -7.88
N ALA A 354 23.66 2.90 -6.59
CA ALA A 354 25.02 3.07 -6.06
C ALA A 354 25.95 1.85 -6.27
N PRO A 355 25.50 0.58 -6.10
CA PRO A 355 26.31 -0.59 -6.40
C PRO A 355 26.72 -0.74 -7.87
N LEU A 356 26.17 0.05 -8.79
CA LEU A 356 26.55 0.04 -10.20
C LEU A 356 27.75 0.95 -10.49
N ILE A 357 28.11 1.85 -9.58
CA ILE A 357 29.22 2.79 -9.77
C ILE A 357 30.54 2.04 -10.08
N PRO A 358 30.95 1.01 -9.31
CA PRO A 358 32.21 0.29 -9.58
C PRO A 358 32.21 -0.56 -10.85
N LEU A 359 31.04 -0.80 -11.46
CA LEU A 359 30.93 -1.58 -12.70
C LEU A 359 31.05 -0.71 -13.95
N VAL A 360 30.73 0.58 -13.82
CA VAL A 360 30.66 1.52 -14.95
C VAL A 360 31.84 2.49 -14.96
N TRP A 361 32.50 2.69 -13.82
CA TRP A 361 33.69 3.53 -13.65
C TRP A 361 34.93 2.67 -13.48
#